data_AF-A0A1V5YQX9-F1
#
_entry.id   AF-A0A1V5YQX9-F1
#
_cell.length_a   1.000
_cell.length_b   1.000
_cell.length_c   1.000
_cell.angle_alpha   90.00
_cell.angle_beta   90.00
_cell.angle_gamma   90.00
#
_symmetry.space_group_name_H-M   'P 1'
#
loop_
_entity.id
_entity.type
_entity.pdbx_description
1 polymer ?
#
loop_
_entity_poly.entity_id
_entity_poly.type
_entity_poly.pdbx_seq_one_letter_code
_entity_poly.pdbx_strand_id
1 'polypeptide(L)'
;MIIDTTFNFHTDARGGDPDIKSPMLRAYHKFLWSKPLPNGKFFELTDNKSGIYLYHKSRLGEYSLGSDAITHSYKNQKRKSWLTKQIPFEVNELYEAGSYIGAYTLFPNKKVDGKYTINQARGVNRFIDDRFDLTLECIRLFYLGQESPLYDTFLRYKDFFDLFENFKGYVNFFLLNDLVEENEKIKFYLPFDNFKTPPEFEEVGDYLQYKQGSMKFLEARNRRIDIWAKHYPARQRFNVSF
;
A
#
# COMPACT_ATOMS: atom_id res chain seq x y z
N MET A 1 6.44 -16.36 -12.81
CA MET A 1 6.85 -16.21 -11.40
C MET A 1 5.78 -16.82 -10.52
N ILE A 2 6.16 -17.51 -9.45
CA ILE A 2 5.23 -18.00 -8.43
C ILE A 2 5.35 -17.05 -7.23
N ILE A 3 4.21 -16.56 -6.72
CA ILE A 3 4.17 -15.70 -5.54
C ILE A 3 3.86 -16.56 -4.34
N ASP A 4 4.75 -16.53 -3.34
CA ASP A 4 4.51 -17.09 -2.01
C ASP A 4 4.03 -15.96 -1.09
N THR A 5 2.75 -15.97 -0.75
CA THR A 5 2.14 -14.93 0.10
C THR A 5 2.49 -15.08 1.58
N THR A 6 3.29 -16.07 1.95
CA THR A 6 3.80 -16.30 3.31
C THR A 6 5.30 -16.03 3.43
N PHE A 7 5.94 -15.59 2.35
CA PHE A 7 7.37 -15.26 2.35
C PHE A 7 7.65 -14.02 3.21
N ASN A 8 8.47 -14.17 4.24
CA ASN A 8 8.87 -13.08 5.13
C ASN A 8 10.01 -12.25 4.51
N PHE A 9 9.70 -11.05 4.02
CA PHE A 9 10.71 -10.20 3.35
C PHE A 9 11.81 -9.66 4.27
N HIS A 10 11.64 -9.68 5.60
CA HIS A 10 12.72 -9.30 6.52
C HIS A 10 13.91 -10.27 6.42
N THR A 11 13.66 -11.54 6.13
CA THR A 11 14.72 -12.54 5.97
C THR A 11 15.58 -12.26 4.74
N ASP A 12 14.96 -11.80 3.66
CA ASP A 12 15.63 -11.46 2.40
C ASP A 12 16.31 -10.08 2.45
N ALA A 13 15.85 -9.19 3.33
CA ALA A 13 16.44 -7.87 3.55
C ALA A 13 17.75 -7.90 4.37
N ARG A 14 18.16 -9.06 4.92
CA ARG A 14 19.40 -9.27 5.70
C ARG A 14 19.61 -8.24 6.82
N GLY A 15 18.54 -7.95 7.56
CA GLY A 15 18.54 -6.97 8.66
C GLY A 15 18.39 -5.50 8.22
N GLY A 16 18.27 -5.25 6.91
CA GLY A 16 17.89 -3.94 6.38
C GLY A 16 16.37 -3.76 6.26
N ASP A 17 15.97 -2.57 5.82
CA ASP A 17 14.58 -2.25 5.49
C ASP A 17 14.14 -3.01 4.21
N PRO A 18 13.12 -3.89 4.27
CA PRO A 18 12.64 -4.64 3.11
C PRO A 18 12.26 -3.75 1.92
N ASP A 19 11.67 -2.58 2.16
CA ASP A 19 11.24 -1.64 1.11
C ASP A 19 12.40 -1.19 0.22
N ILE A 20 13.64 -1.25 0.75
CA ILE A 20 14.86 -0.86 0.06
C ILE A 20 15.67 -2.10 -0.36
N LYS A 21 15.78 -3.08 0.55
CA LYS A 21 16.83 -4.12 0.52
C LYS A 21 16.36 -5.48 0.06
N SER A 22 15.05 -5.80 0.08
CA SER A 22 14.58 -7.12 -0.35
C SER A 22 14.49 -7.22 -1.88
N PRO A 23 15.37 -8.00 -2.55
CA PRO A 23 15.21 -8.29 -3.98
C PRO A 23 13.94 -9.08 -4.29
N MET A 24 13.49 -9.96 -3.39
CA MET A 24 12.26 -10.74 -3.58
C MET A 24 11.02 -9.84 -3.58
N LEU A 25 10.91 -8.91 -2.64
CA LEU A 25 9.82 -7.93 -2.61
C LEU A 25 9.79 -7.11 -3.91
N ARG A 26 10.96 -6.67 -4.39
CA ARG A 26 11.07 -5.94 -5.66
C ARG A 26 10.62 -6.75 -6.85
N ALA A 27 11.02 -8.02 -6.92
CA ALA A 27 10.59 -8.93 -7.96
C ALA A 27 9.07 -9.18 -7.92
N TYR A 28 8.49 -9.31 -6.71
CA TYR A 28 7.06 -9.47 -6.50
C TYR A 28 6.30 -8.23 -6.98
N HIS A 29 6.75 -7.02 -6.58
CA HIS A 29 6.16 -5.77 -7.06
C HIS A 29 6.25 -5.63 -8.58
N LYS A 30 7.40 -5.92 -9.18
CA LYS A 30 7.57 -5.89 -10.64
C LYS A 30 6.57 -6.82 -11.32
N PHE A 31 6.41 -8.05 -10.83
CA PHE A 31 5.48 -9.03 -11.40
C PHE A 31 4.00 -8.65 -11.21
N LEU A 32 3.61 -8.27 -9.99
CA LEU A 32 2.21 -8.00 -9.63
C LEU A 32 1.67 -6.73 -10.28
N TRP A 33 2.53 -5.73 -10.43
CA TRP A 33 2.14 -4.39 -10.86
C TRP A 33 2.58 -4.07 -12.31
N SER A 34 3.27 -5.01 -12.99
CA SER A 34 3.41 -4.96 -14.45
C SER A 34 2.19 -5.58 -15.14
N LYS A 35 1.13 -4.79 -15.31
CA LYS A 35 -0.15 -5.28 -15.84
C LYS A 35 -0.98 -4.20 -16.53
N PRO A 36 -2.06 -4.59 -17.25
CA PRO A 36 -2.99 -3.63 -17.83
C PRO A 36 -3.57 -2.68 -16.78
N LEU A 37 -3.56 -1.39 -17.12
CA LEU A 37 -4.32 -0.33 -16.44
C LEU A 37 -5.81 -0.46 -16.80
N PRO A 38 -6.70 0.27 -16.11
CA PRO A 38 -8.14 0.31 -16.45
C PRO A 38 -8.42 0.65 -17.92
N ASN A 39 -7.61 1.52 -18.53
CA ASN A 39 -7.68 1.86 -19.95
C ASN A 39 -7.14 0.77 -20.91
N GLY A 40 -6.76 -0.41 -20.40
CA GLY A 40 -6.23 -1.53 -21.17
C GLY A 40 -4.76 -1.42 -21.57
N LYS A 41 -4.10 -0.27 -21.41
CA LYS A 41 -2.67 -0.11 -21.73
C LYS A 41 -1.82 -0.82 -20.68
N PHE A 42 -0.76 -1.47 -21.14
CA PHE A 42 0.14 -2.21 -20.25
C PHE A 42 1.09 -1.27 -19.51
N PHE A 43 1.09 -1.33 -18.18
CA PHE A 43 2.00 -0.57 -17.33
C PHE A 43 3.20 -1.44 -16.97
N GLU A 44 4.24 -1.42 -17.79
CA GLU A 44 5.45 -2.22 -17.54
C GLU A 44 6.37 -1.56 -16.51
N LEU A 45 6.85 -2.34 -15.53
CA LEU A 45 7.84 -1.90 -14.55
C LEU A 45 9.20 -2.56 -14.80
N THR A 46 10.26 -1.77 -14.74
CA THR A 46 11.65 -2.24 -14.83
C THR A 46 12.44 -1.90 -13.57
N ASP A 47 13.48 -2.68 -13.30
CA ASP A 47 14.40 -2.57 -12.18
C ASP A 47 15.85 -2.35 -12.65
N ASN A 48 16.03 -1.99 -13.93
CA ASN A 48 17.33 -1.81 -14.57
C ASN A 48 17.88 -0.37 -14.49
N LYS A 49 17.14 0.57 -13.89
CA LYS A 49 17.58 1.95 -13.73
C LYS A 49 18.27 2.11 -12.37
N SER A 50 19.59 2.37 -12.41
CA SER A 50 20.39 2.52 -11.20
C SER A 50 19.83 3.58 -10.25
N GLY A 51 19.84 3.29 -8.94
CA GLY A 51 19.34 4.19 -7.90
C GLY A 51 17.81 4.29 -7.78
N ILE A 52 17.04 3.56 -8.59
CA ILE A 52 15.58 3.55 -8.55
C ILE A 52 15.10 2.14 -8.19
N TYR A 53 14.07 2.05 -7.36
CA TYR A 53 13.50 0.76 -6.93
C TYR A 53 12.75 0.08 -8.08
N LEU A 54 11.70 0.72 -8.62
CA LEU A 54 11.05 0.33 -9.88
C LEU A 54 10.79 1.57 -10.73
N TYR A 55 10.87 1.41 -12.03
CA TYR A 55 10.79 2.49 -13.00
C TYR A 55 9.80 2.16 -14.12
N HIS A 56 9.09 3.18 -14.57
CA HIS A 56 8.24 3.13 -15.76
C HIS A 56 8.57 4.30 -16.67
N LYS A 57 8.63 4.06 -17.98
CA LYS A 57 8.64 5.13 -18.99
C LYS A 57 7.91 4.67 -20.24
N SER A 58 6.83 5.36 -20.60
CA SER A 58 6.11 5.14 -21.86
C SER A 58 5.32 6.40 -22.25
N ARG A 59 4.42 6.29 -23.22
CA ARG A 59 3.43 7.35 -23.51
C ARG A 59 2.46 7.61 -22.36
N LEU A 60 2.40 6.72 -21.35
CA LEU A 60 1.62 6.92 -20.13
C LEU A 60 2.28 7.89 -19.15
N GLY A 61 3.59 8.14 -19.28
CA GLY A 61 4.35 8.98 -18.36
C GLY A 61 5.69 8.37 -17.96
N GLU A 62 6.39 9.02 -17.05
CA GLU A 62 7.65 8.57 -16.48
C GLU A 62 7.55 8.56 -14.95
N TYR A 63 7.66 7.38 -14.34
CA TYR A 63 7.45 7.20 -12.90
C TYR A 63 8.62 6.48 -12.26
N SER A 64 9.09 7.01 -11.12
CA SER A 64 9.97 6.30 -10.19
C SER A 64 9.12 5.89 -8.99
N LEU A 65 9.00 4.59 -8.78
CA LEU A 65 8.16 3.99 -7.76
C LEU A 65 9.02 3.37 -6.67
N GLY A 66 8.59 3.54 -5.43
CA GLY A 66 9.16 2.89 -4.25
C GLY A 66 8.14 1.96 -3.60
N SER A 67 8.66 0.89 -2.99
CA SER A 67 7.89 0.06 -2.07
C SER A 67 7.48 0.87 -0.85
N ASP A 68 6.30 0.55 -0.32
CA ASP A 68 5.79 1.15 0.91
C ASP A 68 4.93 0.14 1.68
N ALA A 69 5.18 0.02 2.98
CA ALA A 69 4.39 -0.81 3.89
C ALA A 69 3.04 -0.15 4.22
N ILE A 70 1.96 -0.86 3.98
CA ILE A 70 0.58 -0.41 4.23
C ILE A 70 -0.04 -1.00 5.51
N THR A 71 0.81 -1.62 6.33
CA THR A 71 0.47 -2.06 7.69
C THR A 71 1.53 -1.53 8.64
N HIS A 72 1.12 -1.06 9.81
CA HIS A 72 2.03 -0.50 10.78
C HIS A 72 1.74 -1.06 12.19
N SER A 73 2.63 -1.90 12.73
CA SER A 73 2.44 -2.48 14.06
C SER A 73 2.77 -1.53 15.21
N TYR A 74 3.40 -0.40 14.90
CA TYR A 74 3.88 0.59 15.89
C TYR A 74 4.93 0.05 16.88
N LYS A 75 5.45 -1.16 16.64
CA LYS A 75 6.48 -1.82 17.47
C LYS A 75 7.65 -0.91 17.82
N ASN A 76 8.14 -0.15 16.85
CA ASN A 76 9.31 0.73 17.01
C ASN A 76 8.94 2.21 17.22
N GLN A 77 7.65 2.56 17.33
CA GLN A 77 7.21 3.95 17.45
C GLN A 77 7.23 4.41 18.92
N LYS A 78 8.18 5.29 19.27
CA LYS A 78 8.37 5.75 20.65
C LYS A 78 7.10 6.35 21.29
N ARG A 79 6.31 7.11 20.51
CA ARG A 79 5.08 7.78 20.98
C ARG A 79 3.99 6.80 21.42
N LYS A 80 3.98 5.58 20.88
CA LYS A 80 3.03 4.53 21.25
C LYS A 80 3.62 3.47 22.18
N SER A 81 4.86 3.66 22.65
CA SER A 81 5.54 2.69 23.51
C SER A 81 4.86 2.48 24.87
N TRP A 82 4.12 3.47 25.34
CA TRP A 82 3.29 3.35 26.55
C TRP A 82 2.23 2.26 26.40
N LEU A 83 1.73 2.03 25.17
CA LEU A 83 0.72 1.03 24.85
C LEU A 83 1.36 -0.27 24.33
N THR A 84 2.28 -0.19 23.36
CA THR A 84 2.82 -1.40 22.69
C THR A 84 3.64 -2.30 23.61
N LYS A 85 4.24 -1.76 24.67
CA LYS A 85 4.98 -2.55 25.68
C LYS A 85 4.08 -3.38 26.58
N GLN A 86 2.79 -3.04 26.70
CA GLN A 86 1.84 -3.79 27.52
C GLN A 86 1.38 -5.08 26.82
N ILE A 87 1.41 -5.10 25.49
CA ILE A 87 0.90 -6.18 24.64
C ILE A 87 1.95 -6.61 23.58
N PRO A 88 3.18 -6.97 23.99
CA PRO A 88 4.28 -7.21 23.05
C PRO A 88 4.01 -8.38 22.10
N PHE A 89 3.28 -9.41 22.55
CA PHE A 89 2.88 -10.53 21.70
C PHE A 89 1.98 -10.08 20.54
N GLU A 90 0.96 -9.28 20.85
CA GLU A 90 0.00 -8.76 19.88
C GLU A 90 0.68 -7.86 18.83
N VAL A 91 1.61 -7.03 19.29
CA VAL A 91 2.42 -6.13 18.46
C VAL A 91 3.38 -6.89 17.56
N ASN A 92 4.01 -7.95 18.09
CA ASN A 92 4.91 -8.79 17.30
C ASN A 92 4.14 -9.59 16.24
N GLU A 93 2.95 -10.12 16.55
CA GLU A 93 2.15 -10.84 15.57
C GLU A 93 1.81 -9.95 14.36
N LEU A 94 1.35 -8.71 14.60
CA LEU A 94 1.07 -7.77 13.51
C LEU A 94 2.35 -7.35 12.75
N TYR A 95 3.48 -7.22 13.45
CA TYR A 95 4.76 -6.94 12.83
C TYR A 95 5.18 -8.05 11.86
N GLU A 96 5.08 -9.32 12.26
CA GLU A 96 5.42 -10.46 11.40
C GLU A 96 4.45 -10.56 10.21
N ALA A 97 3.14 -10.35 10.43
CA ALA A 97 2.17 -10.32 9.33
C ALA A 97 2.43 -9.17 8.33
N GLY A 98 2.98 -8.06 8.81
CA GLY A 98 3.45 -6.93 8.00
C GLY A 98 4.65 -7.25 7.10
N SER A 99 5.24 -8.44 7.21
CA SER A 99 6.38 -8.86 6.40
C SER A 99 6.01 -9.56 5.08
N TYR A 100 4.71 -9.77 4.82
CA TYR A 100 4.20 -10.48 3.63
C TYR A 100 3.71 -9.53 2.55
N ILE A 101 3.56 -10.02 1.30
CA ILE A 101 3.28 -9.17 0.13
C ILE A 101 1.98 -8.37 0.22
N GLY A 102 0.96 -8.90 0.90
CA GLY A 102 -0.29 -8.19 1.19
C GLY A 102 -0.11 -6.92 2.02
N ALA A 103 1.03 -6.76 2.70
CA ALA A 103 1.36 -5.59 3.50
C ALA A 103 2.13 -4.50 2.74
N TYR A 104 2.39 -4.67 1.44
CA TYR A 104 3.17 -3.70 0.65
C TYR A 104 2.38 -3.14 -0.54
N THR A 105 2.74 -1.93 -0.96
CA THR A 105 2.24 -1.28 -2.18
C THR A 105 3.35 -0.50 -2.88
N LEU A 106 3.03 0.14 -4.01
CA LEU A 106 3.93 1.09 -4.67
C LEU A 106 3.35 2.50 -4.66
N PHE A 107 4.23 3.48 -4.41
CA PHE A 107 3.95 4.90 -4.62
C PHE A 107 5.07 5.58 -5.41
N PRO A 108 4.77 6.70 -6.12
CA PRO A 108 5.79 7.63 -6.57
C PRO A 108 6.72 8.03 -5.41
N ASN A 109 8.03 7.85 -5.59
CA ASN A 109 9.02 8.08 -4.54
C ASN A 109 9.95 9.26 -4.81
N LYS A 110 9.81 9.93 -5.97
CA LYS A 110 10.55 11.15 -6.27
C LYS A 110 9.86 12.35 -5.60
N LYS A 111 10.62 13.16 -4.86
CA LYS A 111 10.11 14.43 -4.32
C LYS A 111 9.79 15.40 -5.45
N VAL A 112 8.67 16.09 -5.33
CA VAL A 112 8.24 17.19 -6.20
C VAL A 112 8.36 18.48 -5.39
N ASP A 113 9.07 19.47 -5.93
CA ASP A 113 9.32 20.78 -5.29
C ASP A 113 9.91 20.70 -3.88
N GLY A 114 10.75 19.69 -3.63
CA GLY A 114 11.36 19.43 -2.33
C GLY A 114 10.37 19.00 -1.22
N LYS A 115 9.08 18.86 -1.52
CA LYS A 115 8.03 18.46 -0.58
C LYS A 115 8.10 16.96 -0.27
N TYR A 116 7.41 16.56 0.79
CA TYR A 116 7.31 15.16 1.19
C TYR A 116 6.67 14.30 0.09
N THR A 117 7.21 13.08 -0.07
CA THR A 117 6.57 12.01 -0.85
C THR A 117 5.29 11.54 -0.18
N ILE A 118 4.50 10.69 -0.84
CA ILE A 118 3.28 10.10 -0.25
C ILE A 118 3.62 9.34 1.04
N ASN A 119 4.62 8.44 0.99
CA ASN A 119 5.07 7.69 2.17
C ASN A 119 5.44 8.64 3.33
N GLN A 120 6.27 9.66 3.06
CA GLN A 120 6.66 10.63 4.07
C GLN A 120 5.48 11.42 4.64
N ALA A 121 4.58 11.90 3.78
CA ALA A 121 3.41 12.66 4.20
C ALA A 121 2.49 11.83 5.09
N ARG A 122 2.33 10.54 4.81
CA ARG A 122 1.51 9.59 5.56
C ARG A 122 2.01 9.40 7.00
N GLY A 123 3.33 9.27 7.17
CA GLY A 123 3.94 9.07 8.49
C GLY A 123 4.10 10.34 9.33
N VAL A 124 4.21 11.52 8.72
CA VAL A 124 4.32 12.79 9.46
C VAL A 124 2.98 13.47 9.72
N ASN A 125 1.92 13.12 8.97
CA ASN A 125 0.61 13.72 9.15
C ASN A 125 -0.11 13.08 10.34
N ARG A 126 -0.32 13.88 11.40
CA ARG A 126 -0.97 13.44 12.64
C ARG A 126 -2.40 12.93 12.47
N PHE A 127 -3.09 13.29 11.39
CA PHE A 127 -4.46 12.81 11.11
C PHE A 127 -4.48 11.47 10.37
N ILE A 128 -3.31 10.97 9.98
CA ILE A 128 -3.16 9.70 9.27
C ILE A 128 -2.37 8.71 10.12
N ASP A 129 -1.22 9.13 10.66
CA ASP A 129 -0.40 8.33 11.59
C ASP A 129 -0.11 6.92 11.04
N ASP A 130 0.27 6.86 9.77
CA ASP A 130 0.52 5.63 9.00
C ASP A 130 -0.67 4.65 8.84
N ARG A 131 -1.87 4.98 9.33
CA ARG A 131 -3.08 4.18 9.09
C ARG A 131 -3.47 4.18 7.61
N PHE A 132 -3.40 3.01 7.00
CA PHE A 132 -3.65 2.87 5.57
C PHE A 132 -5.14 2.96 5.20
N ASP A 133 -6.06 2.59 6.08
CA ASP A 133 -7.50 2.80 5.85
C ASP A 133 -7.84 4.30 5.73
N LEU A 134 -7.25 5.14 6.58
CA LEU A 134 -7.34 6.61 6.49
C LEU A 134 -6.65 7.16 5.23
N THR A 135 -5.52 6.57 4.84
CA THR A 135 -4.84 6.92 3.59
C THR A 135 -5.69 6.59 2.38
N LEU A 136 -6.33 5.43 2.37
CA LEU A 136 -7.20 4.99 1.28
C LEU A 136 -8.45 5.87 1.20
N GLU A 137 -8.98 6.34 2.33
CA GLU A 137 -10.04 7.35 2.35
C GLU A 137 -9.58 8.67 1.74
N CYS A 138 -8.36 9.14 2.04
CA CYS A 138 -7.83 10.34 1.39
C CYS A 138 -7.70 10.15 -0.13
N ILE A 139 -7.31 8.95 -0.60
CA ILE A 139 -7.26 8.62 -2.03
C ILE A 139 -8.67 8.63 -2.64
N ARG A 140 -9.67 8.06 -1.95
CA ARG A 140 -11.08 8.09 -2.38
C ARG A 140 -11.58 9.52 -2.54
N LEU A 141 -11.37 10.36 -1.52
CA LEU A 141 -11.73 11.78 -1.55
C LEU A 141 -11.01 12.55 -2.66
N PHE A 142 -9.74 12.22 -2.92
CA PHE A 142 -8.98 12.81 -4.03
C PHE A 142 -9.63 12.55 -5.40
N TYR A 143 -10.08 11.31 -5.67
CA TYR A 143 -10.83 11.01 -6.90
C TYR A 143 -12.20 11.69 -6.97
N LEU A 144 -12.79 12.05 -5.83
CA LEU A 144 -14.02 12.85 -5.75
C LEU A 144 -13.77 14.37 -5.84
N GLY A 145 -12.51 14.81 -5.92
CA GLY A 145 -12.16 16.22 -5.89
C GLY A 145 -12.41 16.90 -4.53
N GLN A 146 -12.45 16.13 -3.45
CA GLN A 146 -12.73 16.60 -2.09
C GLN A 146 -11.45 16.72 -1.27
N GLU A 147 -11.40 17.73 -0.40
CA GLU A 147 -10.27 17.95 0.50
C GLU A 147 -10.10 16.80 1.50
N SER A 148 -8.84 16.53 1.86
CA SER A 148 -8.43 15.57 2.87
C SER A 148 -7.01 15.92 3.37
N PRO A 149 -6.54 15.35 4.49
CA PRO A 149 -5.20 15.66 5.01
C PRO A 149 -4.03 15.40 4.04
N LEU A 150 -4.24 14.58 3.01
CA LEU A 150 -3.23 14.27 1.99
C LEU A 150 -3.54 14.85 0.60
N TYR A 151 -4.59 15.67 0.45
CA TYR A 151 -5.06 16.17 -0.85
C TYR A 151 -3.95 16.85 -1.67
N ASP A 152 -3.28 17.86 -1.09
CA ASP A 152 -2.18 18.57 -1.76
C ASP A 152 -1.03 17.63 -2.11
N THR A 153 -0.82 16.59 -1.30
CA THR A 153 0.20 15.58 -1.58
C THR A 153 -0.15 14.76 -2.80
N PHE A 154 -1.39 14.29 -2.91
CA PHE A 154 -1.83 13.56 -4.09
C PHE A 154 -1.91 14.44 -5.34
N LEU A 155 -2.26 15.72 -5.19
CA LEU A 155 -2.28 16.66 -6.30
C LEU A 155 -0.90 16.80 -6.99
N ARG A 156 0.20 16.75 -6.21
CA ARG A 156 1.57 16.75 -6.77
C ARG A 156 1.92 15.50 -7.58
N TYR A 157 1.18 14.40 -7.37
CA TYR A 157 1.35 13.12 -8.05
C TYR A 157 0.11 12.76 -8.88
N LYS A 158 -0.68 13.76 -9.30
CA LYS A 158 -1.96 13.56 -9.98
C LYS A 158 -1.82 12.70 -11.23
N ASP A 159 -0.76 12.89 -11.99
CA ASP A 159 -0.42 12.12 -13.18
C ASP A 159 -0.28 10.61 -12.92
N PHE A 160 0.17 10.21 -11.73
CA PHE A 160 0.18 8.81 -11.31
C PHE A 160 -1.23 8.30 -10.98
N PHE A 161 -2.04 9.09 -10.26
CA PHE A 161 -3.42 8.69 -9.93
C PHE A 161 -4.32 8.63 -11.18
N ASP A 162 -4.12 9.52 -12.15
CA ASP A 162 -4.86 9.53 -13.41
C ASP A 162 -4.70 8.23 -14.22
N LEU A 163 -3.61 7.46 -13.99
CA LEU A 163 -3.41 6.15 -14.63
C LEU A 163 -4.55 5.16 -14.34
N PHE A 164 -5.22 5.33 -13.20
CA PHE A 164 -6.24 4.40 -12.72
C PHE A 164 -7.67 4.87 -12.99
N GLU A 165 -7.85 6.03 -13.64
CA GLU A 165 -9.12 6.68 -14.02
C GLU A 165 -10.01 7.12 -12.85
N ASN A 166 -10.26 6.24 -11.88
CA ASN A 166 -11.11 6.47 -10.72
C ASN A 166 -10.67 5.62 -9.52
N PHE A 167 -11.31 5.85 -8.37
CA PHE A 167 -10.99 5.14 -7.13
C PHE A 167 -11.11 3.61 -7.25
N LYS A 168 -12.17 3.12 -7.90
CA LYS A 168 -12.36 1.69 -8.14
C LYS A 168 -11.24 1.11 -9.01
N GLY A 169 -10.80 1.82 -10.04
CA GLY A 169 -9.65 1.44 -10.86
C GLY A 169 -8.37 1.32 -10.03
N TYR A 170 -8.11 2.27 -9.13
CA TYR A 170 -6.95 2.23 -8.22
C TYR A 170 -7.01 1.03 -7.27
N VAL A 171 -8.16 0.82 -6.62
CA VAL A 171 -8.40 -0.28 -5.68
C VAL A 171 -8.22 -1.64 -6.37
N ASN A 172 -8.80 -1.80 -7.56
CA ASN A 172 -8.68 -3.03 -8.34
C ASN A 172 -7.24 -3.28 -8.80
N PHE A 173 -6.53 -2.24 -9.24
CA PHE A 173 -5.16 -2.38 -9.68
C PHE A 173 -4.24 -2.85 -8.55
N PHE A 174 -4.33 -2.26 -7.35
CA PHE A 174 -3.51 -2.66 -6.21
C PHE A 174 -4.09 -3.79 -5.35
N LEU A 175 -5.21 -4.39 -5.78
CA LEU A 175 -5.89 -5.48 -5.08
C LEU A 175 -6.25 -5.10 -3.63
N LEU A 176 -6.80 -3.89 -3.44
CA LEU A 176 -7.17 -3.33 -2.13
C LEU A 176 -8.65 -3.55 -1.77
N ASN A 177 -9.37 -4.33 -2.59
CA ASN A 177 -10.82 -4.48 -2.52
C ASN A 177 -11.35 -4.89 -1.14
N ASP A 178 -10.56 -5.65 -0.37
CA ASP A 178 -10.99 -6.15 0.93
C ASP A 178 -11.07 -5.06 2.01
N LEU A 179 -10.52 -3.86 1.73
CA LEU A 179 -10.64 -2.66 2.58
C LEU A 179 -11.80 -1.74 2.18
N VAL A 180 -12.58 -2.12 1.18
CA VAL A 180 -13.63 -1.28 0.59
C VAL A 180 -14.96 -2.04 0.59
N GLU A 181 -16.06 -1.32 0.81
CA GLU A 181 -17.44 -1.80 0.66
C GLU A 181 -17.90 -1.76 -0.81
N GLU A 182 -19.05 -2.36 -1.11
CA GLU A 182 -19.61 -2.35 -2.47
C GLU A 182 -19.91 -0.94 -2.99
N ASN A 183 -20.23 -0.01 -2.09
CA ASN A 183 -20.52 1.40 -2.38
C ASN A 183 -19.25 2.29 -2.38
N GLU A 184 -18.06 1.69 -2.45
CA GLU A 184 -16.75 2.36 -2.41
C GLU A 184 -16.37 3.01 -1.06
N LYS A 185 -17.18 2.88 -0.01
CA LYS A 185 -16.79 3.35 1.34
C LYS A 185 -15.67 2.49 1.91
N ILE A 186 -14.82 3.13 2.70
CA ILE A 186 -13.71 2.45 3.37
C ILE A 186 -14.21 1.69 4.60
N LYS A 187 -13.71 0.47 4.78
CA LYS A 187 -13.87 -0.31 6.01
C LYS A 187 -12.82 0.13 7.01
N PHE A 188 -13.14 1.16 7.78
CA PHE A 188 -12.22 1.66 8.82
C PHE A 188 -12.01 0.63 9.94
N TYR A 189 -10.79 0.57 10.47
CA TYR A 189 -10.45 -0.34 11.56
C TYR A 189 -10.99 0.14 12.92
N LEU A 190 -11.17 1.45 13.06
CA LEU A 190 -11.67 2.16 14.24
C LEU A 190 -12.72 3.19 13.81
N PRO A 191 -13.53 3.73 14.73
CA PRO A 191 -14.46 4.82 14.44
C PRO A 191 -13.78 5.96 13.66
N PHE A 192 -14.48 6.51 12.67
CA PHE A 192 -13.98 7.55 11.79
C PHE A 192 -14.89 8.79 11.85
N ASP A 193 -14.29 9.94 12.14
CA ASP A 193 -14.98 11.20 12.40
C ASP A 193 -14.82 12.25 11.27
N ASN A 194 -14.37 11.79 10.09
CA ASN A 194 -14.02 12.64 8.95
C ASN A 194 -12.79 13.54 9.20
N PHE A 195 -11.73 12.97 9.78
CA PHE A 195 -10.45 13.63 10.07
C PHE A 195 -10.54 14.83 11.02
N LYS A 196 -11.56 14.87 11.89
CA LYS A 196 -11.71 15.96 12.87
C LYS A 196 -10.73 15.81 14.03
N THR A 197 -10.39 14.57 14.37
CA THR A 197 -9.42 14.24 15.43
C THR A 197 -8.29 13.35 14.91
N PRO A 198 -7.10 13.40 15.53
CA PRO A 198 -6.05 12.41 15.30
C PRO A 198 -6.54 10.98 15.61
N PRO A 199 -6.14 9.96 14.83
CA PRO A 199 -6.59 8.59 15.02
C PRO A 199 -5.78 7.87 16.11
N GLU A 200 -5.82 8.40 17.33
CA GLU A 200 -5.08 7.89 18.47
C GLU A 200 -5.68 6.58 19.02
N PHE A 201 -4.85 5.83 19.74
CA PHE A 201 -5.33 4.76 20.61
C PHE A 201 -5.45 5.34 22.02
N GLU A 202 -6.65 5.32 22.59
CA GLU A 202 -6.90 5.76 23.96
C GLU A 202 -6.56 4.65 24.95
N GLU A 203 -6.77 3.40 24.55
CA GLU A 203 -6.47 2.22 25.36
C GLU A 203 -5.99 1.00 24.56
N VAL A 204 -5.58 -0.04 25.28
CA VAL A 204 -5.16 -1.32 24.70
C VAL A 204 -6.26 -1.91 23.80
N GLY A 205 -7.53 -1.74 24.18
CA GLY A 205 -8.69 -2.20 23.39
C GLY A 205 -8.68 -1.67 21.96
N ASP A 206 -8.39 -0.38 21.77
CA ASP A 206 -8.35 0.24 20.43
C ASP A 206 -7.27 -0.38 19.56
N TYR A 207 -6.09 -0.64 20.13
CA TYR A 207 -5.02 -1.30 19.38
C TYR A 207 -5.40 -2.72 18.98
N LEU A 208 -6.03 -3.48 19.86
CA LEU A 208 -6.48 -4.84 19.56
C LEU A 208 -7.53 -4.84 18.44
N GLN A 209 -8.45 -3.88 18.44
CA GLN A 209 -9.41 -3.69 17.36
C GLN A 209 -8.73 -3.31 16.04
N TYR A 210 -7.80 -2.36 16.07
CA TYR A 210 -6.99 -1.97 14.92
C TYR A 210 -6.21 -3.16 14.33
N LYS A 211 -5.55 -3.93 15.21
CA LYS A 211 -4.82 -5.13 14.84
C LYS A 211 -5.75 -6.14 14.17
N GLN A 212 -6.89 -6.43 14.77
CA GLN A 212 -7.84 -7.41 14.22
C GLN A 212 -8.29 -7.01 12.80
N GLY A 213 -8.61 -5.72 12.58
CA GLY A 213 -8.95 -5.20 11.26
C GLY A 213 -7.81 -5.33 10.26
N SER A 214 -6.60 -4.94 10.67
CA SER A 214 -5.39 -5.02 9.84
C SER A 214 -5.05 -6.45 9.44
N MET A 215 -5.11 -7.40 10.39
CA MET A 215 -4.85 -8.82 10.13
C MET A 215 -5.87 -9.40 9.16
N LYS A 216 -7.17 -9.12 9.37
CA LYS A 216 -8.24 -9.56 8.45
C LYS A 216 -8.03 -9.05 7.03
N PHE A 217 -7.66 -7.78 6.88
CA PHE A 217 -7.33 -7.19 5.58
C PHE A 217 -6.13 -7.88 4.94
N LEU A 218 -5.02 -8.05 5.68
CA LEU A 218 -3.81 -8.69 5.18
C LEU A 218 -4.05 -10.11 4.68
N GLU A 219 -4.76 -10.92 5.47
CA GLU A 219 -5.11 -12.29 5.09
C GLU A 219 -5.96 -12.31 3.81
N ALA A 220 -6.97 -11.44 3.71
CA ALA A 220 -7.84 -11.37 2.54
C ALA A 220 -7.08 -10.90 1.29
N ARG A 221 -6.25 -9.86 1.42
CA ARG A 221 -5.43 -9.34 0.33
C ARG A 221 -4.38 -10.34 -0.12
N ASN A 222 -3.74 -11.08 0.80
CA ASN A 222 -2.83 -12.17 0.46
C ASN A 222 -3.54 -13.25 -0.36
N ARG A 223 -4.72 -13.72 0.07
CA ARG A 223 -5.52 -14.67 -0.73
C ARG A 223 -5.85 -14.11 -2.12
N ARG A 224 -6.22 -12.83 -2.21
CA ARG A 224 -6.51 -12.17 -3.48
C ARG A 224 -5.28 -12.10 -4.40
N ILE A 225 -4.11 -11.80 -3.84
CA ILE A 225 -2.83 -11.79 -4.57
C ILE A 225 -2.47 -13.19 -5.08
N ASP A 226 -2.61 -14.22 -4.24
CA ASP A 226 -2.37 -15.62 -4.63
C ASP A 226 -3.29 -16.05 -5.79
N ILE A 227 -4.59 -15.79 -5.67
CA ILE A 227 -5.56 -16.07 -6.73
C ILE A 227 -5.20 -15.30 -8.00
N TRP A 228 -4.89 -14.00 -7.90
CA TRP A 228 -4.51 -13.19 -9.05
C TRP A 228 -3.25 -13.75 -9.73
N ALA A 229 -2.20 -14.07 -8.97
CA ALA A 229 -0.93 -14.57 -9.47
C ALA A 229 -1.06 -15.93 -10.17
N LYS A 230 -1.96 -16.81 -9.70
CA LYS A 230 -2.25 -18.10 -10.33
C LYS A 230 -2.99 -17.95 -11.67
N HIS A 231 -3.86 -16.97 -11.82
CA HIS A 231 -4.70 -16.81 -13.01
C HIS A 231 -4.13 -15.85 -14.06
N TYR A 232 -3.25 -14.92 -13.67
CA TYR A 232 -2.73 -13.90 -14.57
C TYR A 232 -1.86 -14.45 -15.73
N PRO A 233 -0.92 -15.40 -15.53
CA PRO A 233 -0.15 -15.99 -16.63
C PRO A 233 -1.03 -16.71 -17.68
N ALA A 234 -2.17 -17.27 -17.27
CA ALA A 234 -3.12 -17.90 -18.18
C ALA A 234 -3.84 -16.87 -19.06
N ARG A 235 -4.10 -15.66 -18.56
CA ARG A 235 -4.78 -14.58 -19.31
C ARG A 235 -3.91 -13.92 -20.38
N GLN A 236 -2.59 -13.90 -20.20
CA GLN A 236 -1.68 -13.41 -21.25
C GLN A 236 -1.57 -14.38 -22.43
N ARG A 237 -1.73 -15.69 -22.22
CA ARG A 237 -1.70 -16.70 -23.31
C ARG A 237 -2.86 -16.59 -24.30
N PHE A 238 -3.99 -15.99 -23.90
CA PHE A 238 -5.16 -15.82 -24.77
C PHE A 238 -5.30 -14.41 -25.38
N ASN A 239 -4.48 -13.45 -24.94
CA ASN A 239 -4.46 -12.08 -25.50
C ASN A 239 -3.32 -11.83 -26.49
N VAL A 240 -2.58 -12.87 -26.88
CA VAL A 240 -1.70 -12.86 -28.06
C VAL A 240 -2.40 -13.66 -29.16
N SER A 241 -3.51 -13.15 -29.67
CA SER A 241 -4.19 -13.69 -30.84
C SER A 241 -4.99 -12.59 -31.51
N PHE A 242 -4.55 -12.28 -32.74
CA PHE A 242 -5.07 -11.36 -33.76
C PHE A 242 -4.68 -9.88 -33.61
#